data_AF-A0A7C4TMF1-F1
#
_entry.id   AF-A0A7C4TMF1-F1
#
_cell.length_a   1.000
_cell.length_b   1.000
_cell.length_c   1.000
_cell.angle_alpha   90.00
_cell.angle_beta   90.00
_cell.angle_gamma   90.00
#
_symmetry.space_group_name_H-M   'P 1'
#
loop_
_entity.id
_entity.type
_entity.pdbx_description
1 polymer ?
#
loop_
_entity_poly.entity_id
_entity_poly.type
_entity_poly.pdbx_seq_one_letter_code
_entity_poly.pdbx_strand_id
1 'polypeptide(L)'
;MRVYTTVSSGIGGAMSCRVEIRFRLLATLCAACAVIHLMLPAPARAVALSEWVHNPATGHYYSVVATVTWTVAERVAQQVGGHLATVNDDAEDVWLSETFTAPNLYIGLNDYAAEGVWVWSSGDASAYRG
;
A
#
# COMPACT_ATOMS: atom_id res chain seq x y z
N MET A 1 -8.18 0.47 12.70
CA MET A 1 -7.17 -0.44 12.13
C MET A 1 -6.42 0.36 11.08
N ARG A 2 -5.17 0.77 11.34
CA ARG A 2 -4.32 1.52 10.39
C ARG A 2 -3.23 0.58 9.88
N VAL A 3 -2.84 0.65 8.61
CA VAL A 3 -2.35 -0.53 7.87
C VAL A 3 -1.21 -0.18 6.89
N TYR A 4 0.03 -0.34 7.36
CA TYR A 4 1.27 -0.60 6.61
C TYR A 4 2.22 0.55 6.24
N THR A 5 3.50 0.20 6.33
CA THR A 5 4.65 0.94 5.83
C THR A 5 5.43 0.00 4.90
N THR A 6 5.96 0.42 3.74
CA THR A 6 6.39 -0.57 2.71
C THR A 6 7.77 -0.33 2.18
N VAL A 7 8.56 -1.36 1.92
CA VAL A 7 9.96 -1.21 1.50
C VAL A 7 10.08 -1.03 0.01
N SER A 8 10.66 0.08 -0.46
CA SER A 8 10.97 0.27 -1.88
C SER A 8 12.20 -0.59 -2.23
N SER A 9 12.06 -1.52 -3.17
CA SER A 9 13.20 -2.21 -3.77
C SER A 9 13.95 -1.26 -4.72
N GLY A 10 14.80 -0.40 -4.16
CA GLY A 10 16.04 0.11 -4.78
C GLY A 10 16.01 0.85 -6.12
N ILE A 11 14.87 1.24 -6.70
CA ILE A 11 14.85 2.05 -7.93
C ILE A 11 14.03 3.31 -7.66
N GLY A 12 14.72 4.32 -7.13
CA GLY A 12 14.20 5.68 -6.99
C GLY A 12 13.85 6.23 -8.37
N GLY A 13 12.57 6.30 -8.67
CA GLY A 13 12.04 6.97 -9.83
C GLY A 13 10.72 7.60 -9.43
N ALA A 14 10.71 8.92 -9.32
CA ALA A 14 9.49 9.72 -9.32
C ALA A 14 8.68 9.35 -10.58
N MET A 15 7.71 8.45 -10.42
CA MET A 15 6.84 8.00 -11.51
C MET A 15 5.43 7.79 -10.96
N SER A 16 4.72 8.89 -10.68
CA SER A 16 3.26 8.85 -10.66
C SER A 16 2.65 10.04 -11.39
N CYS A 17 3.18 10.32 -12.57
CA CYS A 17 2.40 10.96 -13.63
C CYS A 17 2.16 9.90 -14.70
N ARG A 18 0.89 9.52 -14.89
CA ARG A 18 0.34 8.63 -15.93
C ARG A 18 0.37 7.12 -15.66
N VAL A 19 -0.71 6.63 -15.05
CA VAL A 19 -1.29 5.31 -15.40
C VAL A 19 -2.79 5.51 -15.61
N GLU A 20 -3.20 5.73 -16.87
CA GLU A 20 -4.62 5.62 -17.25
C GLU A 20 -5.02 4.13 -17.16
N ILE A 21 -5.68 3.73 -16.08
CA ILE A 21 -6.37 2.44 -16.01
C ILE A 21 -7.70 2.61 -16.74
N ARG A 22 -7.70 2.46 -18.06
CA ARG A 22 -8.95 2.33 -18.83
C ARG A 22 -9.54 0.94 -18.56
N PHE A 23 -10.39 0.84 -17.54
CA PHE A 23 -11.23 -0.32 -17.29
C PHE A 23 -12.31 -0.40 -18.37
N ARG A 24 -12.00 -1.01 -19.52
CA ARG A 24 -13.00 -1.32 -20.54
C ARG A 24 -13.78 -2.55 -20.07
N LEU A 25 -14.92 -2.29 -19.45
CA LEU A 25 -16.04 -3.23 -19.36
C LEU A 25 -16.51 -3.56 -20.79
N LEU A 26 -16.68 -4.87 -21.06
CA LEU A 26 -17.44 -5.57 -22.11
C LEU A 26 -16.67 -6.90 -22.35
N ALA A 27 -17.26 -8.09 -22.40
CA ALA A 27 -18.61 -8.47 -22.70
C ALA A 27 -18.95 -9.84 -22.08
N THR A 28 -20.26 -10.03 -21.93
CA THR A 28 -20.99 -11.18 -21.42
C THR A 28 -20.91 -12.41 -22.34
N LEU A 29 -20.82 -13.60 -21.73
CA LEU A 29 -21.30 -14.93 -22.14
C LEU A 29 -20.85 -15.56 -23.47
N CYS A 30 -20.19 -16.72 -23.38
CA CYS A 30 -20.53 -17.87 -24.22
C CYS A 30 -20.27 -19.16 -23.43
N ALA A 31 -21.32 -19.97 -23.25
CA ALA A 31 -21.28 -21.25 -22.57
C ALA A 31 -20.85 -22.36 -23.53
N ALA A 32 -19.88 -23.20 -23.13
CA ALA A 32 -19.93 -24.67 -23.25
C ALA A 32 -18.53 -25.30 -23.12
N CYS A 33 -18.45 -26.32 -22.25
CA CYS A 33 -17.80 -27.62 -22.43
C CYS A 33 -16.93 -28.02 -21.23
N ALA A 34 -17.42 -29.03 -20.51
CA ALA A 34 -16.94 -29.49 -19.21
C ALA A 34 -15.72 -30.44 -19.32
N VAL A 35 -14.58 -29.94 -19.81
CA VAL A 35 -13.28 -30.62 -19.66
C VAL A 35 -12.15 -29.60 -19.48
N ILE A 36 -12.13 -28.91 -18.34
CA ILE A 36 -11.00 -28.05 -17.93
C ILE A 36 -10.52 -28.55 -16.58
N HIS A 37 -9.74 -29.64 -16.59
CA HIS A 37 -8.84 -29.91 -15.47
C HIS A 37 -7.73 -28.84 -15.51
N LEU A 38 -7.73 -27.99 -14.49
CA LEU A 38 -6.64 -27.12 -14.06
C LEU A 38 -6.40 -25.83 -14.86
N MET A 39 -7.44 -25.01 -15.01
CA MET A 39 -7.25 -23.55 -14.95
C MET A 39 -7.62 -23.10 -13.55
N LEU A 40 -6.90 -23.59 -12.53
CA LEU A 40 -6.87 -22.88 -11.27
C LEU A 40 -6.25 -21.53 -11.63
N PRO A 41 -6.93 -20.38 -11.45
CA PRO A 41 -6.22 -19.12 -11.52
C PRO A 41 -5.07 -19.28 -10.54
N ALA A 42 -3.82 -19.13 -11.01
CA ALA A 42 -2.67 -19.08 -10.12
C ALA A 42 -3.07 -18.20 -8.94
N PRO A 43 -2.86 -18.61 -7.67
CA PRO A 43 -3.20 -17.74 -6.56
C PRO A 43 -2.54 -16.40 -6.88
N ALA A 44 -3.36 -15.36 -6.99
CA ALA A 44 -2.85 -14.01 -7.17
C ALA A 44 -1.69 -13.88 -6.19
N ARG A 45 -0.48 -13.67 -6.72
CA ARG A 45 0.76 -13.88 -5.96
C ARG A 45 0.57 -13.29 -4.57
N ALA A 46 0.55 -14.14 -3.55
CA ALA A 46 0.26 -13.70 -2.20
C ALA A 46 1.26 -12.60 -1.89
N VAL A 47 0.73 -11.40 -1.64
CA VAL A 47 1.56 -10.26 -1.33
C VAL A 47 2.21 -10.56 0.01
N ALA A 48 3.54 -10.60 0.04
CA ALA A 48 4.29 -10.96 1.22
C ALA A 48 4.22 -9.80 2.21
N LEU A 49 3.35 -9.95 3.21
CA LEU A 49 3.31 -9.12 4.41
C LEU A 49 4.27 -9.67 5.46
N SER A 50 4.89 -8.77 6.22
CA SER A 50 5.58 -9.15 7.46
C SER A 50 4.57 -9.54 8.54
N GLU A 51 5.09 -10.02 9.67
CA GLU A 51 4.28 -10.12 10.88
C GLU A 51 3.78 -8.74 11.31
N TRP A 52 2.62 -8.74 11.98
CA TRP A 52 2.02 -7.53 12.52
C TRP A 52 2.71 -7.11 13.81
N VAL A 53 3.11 -5.85 13.88
CA VAL A 53 3.73 -5.24 15.05
C VAL A 53 2.79 -4.20 15.66
N HIS A 54 2.54 -4.30 16.96
CA HIS A 54 1.70 -3.35 17.69
C HIS A 54 2.53 -2.18 18.21
N ASN A 55 2.11 -0.95 17.91
CA ASN A 55 2.64 0.25 18.55
C ASN A 55 1.77 0.60 19.78
N PRO A 56 2.26 0.44 21.02
CA PRO A 56 1.49 0.73 22.22
C PRO A 56 1.20 2.23 22.42
N ALA A 57 1.96 3.13 21.80
CA ALA A 57 1.75 4.57 21.92
C ALA A 57 0.52 5.03 21.13
N THR A 58 0.31 4.46 19.93
CA THR A 58 -0.81 4.82 19.05
C THR A 58 -1.98 3.83 19.13
N GLY A 59 -1.76 2.63 19.66
CA GLY A 59 -2.74 1.54 19.67
C GLY A 59 -3.01 0.96 18.27
N HIS A 60 -2.06 1.13 17.34
CA HIS A 60 -2.17 0.69 15.95
C HIS A 60 -1.26 -0.50 15.65
N TYR A 61 -1.60 -1.24 14.59
CA TYR A 61 -0.85 -2.39 14.13
C TYR A 61 -0.22 -2.08 12.78
N TYR A 62 1.05 -2.41 12.61
CA TYR A 62 1.82 -2.11 11.40
C TYR A 62 2.38 -3.40 10.84
N SER A 63 2.53 -3.46 9.52
CA SER A 63 3.23 -4.55 8.85
C SER A 63 3.83 -3.99 7.56
N VAL A 64 4.80 -4.72 7.03
CA VAL A 64 5.52 -4.32 5.83
C VAL A 64 5.11 -5.17 4.66
N VAL A 65 4.73 -4.52 3.56
CA VAL A 65 4.65 -5.20 2.25
C VAL A 65 5.93 -4.93 1.46
N ALA A 66 6.47 -5.98 0.86
CA ALA A 66 7.52 -5.85 -0.15
C ALA A 66 6.90 -5.46 -1.50
N THR A 67 7.16 -4.23 -1.96
CA THR A 67 6.63 -3.70 -3.23
C THR A 67 7.61 -2.74 -3.89
N VAL A 68 7.37 -2.45 -5.17
CA VAL A 68 8.21 -1.58 -5.99
C VAL A 68 7.67 -0.16 -6.12
N THR A 69 6.38 0.07 -5.83
CA THR A 69 5.75 1.39 -5.99
C THR A 69 4.75 1.69 -4.89
N TRP A 70 4.59 2.98 -4.59
CA TRP A 70 3.60 3.51 -3.65
C TRP A 70 2.16 3.13 -4.04
N THR A 71 1.80 3.20 -5.33
CA THR A 71 0.45 2.87 -5.79
C THR A 71 0.09 1.40 -5.55
N VAL A 72 1.05 0.50 -5.74
CA VAL A 72 0.86 -0.92 -5.42
C VAL A 72 0.79 -1.11 -3.90
N ALA A 73 1.63 -0.39 -3.15
CA ALA A 73 1.62 -0.40 -1.69
C ALA A 73 0.24 -0.04 -1.11
N GLU A 74 -0.34 1.08 -1.54
CA GLU A 74 -1.66 1.55 -1.12
C GLU A 74 -2.77 0.59 -1.54
N ARG A 75 -2.73 0.05 -2.77
CA ARG A 75 -3.71 -0.96 -3.21
C ARG A 75 -3.67 -2.20 -2.31
N VAL A 76 -2.48 -2.68 -1.94
CA VAL A 76 -2.34 -3.83 -1.04
C VAL A 76 -2.90 -3.50 0.34
N ALA A 77 -2.60 -2.31 0.86
CA ALA A 77 -3.16 -1.84 2.12
C ALA A 77 -4.69 -1.88 2.13
N GLN A 78 -5.31 -1.40 1.04
CA GLN A 78 -6.76 -1.43 0.86
C GLN A 78 -7.32 -2.85 0.76
N GLN A 79 -6.63 -3.77 0.09
CA GLN A 79 -7.09 -5.17 -0.09
C GLN A 79 -7.25 -5.94 1.21
N VAL A 80 -6.55 -5.54 2.25
CA VAL A 80 -6.58 -6.16 3.59
C VAL A 80 -7.22 -5.25 4.63
N GLY A 81 -7.95 -4.23 4.17
CA GLY A 81 -8.88 -3.45 4.99
C GLY A 81 -8.28 -2.23 5.68
N GLY A 82 -7.21 -1.63 5.15
CA GLY A 82 -6.75 -0.33 5.62
C GLY A 82 -6.00 0.50 4.58
N HIS A 83 -5.08 1.36 5.01
CA HIS A 83 -4.37 2.34 4.19
C HIS A 83 -2.95 2.52 4.70
N LEU A 84 -2.04 2.93 3.81
CA LEU A 84 -0.67 3.26 4.18
C LEU A 84 -0.62 4.18 5.40
N ALA A 85 0.41 3.96 6.22
CA ALA A 85 0.53 4.54 7.55
C ALA A 85 0.43 6.06 7.49
N THR A 86 -0.49 6.61 8.28
CA THR A 86 -0.51 8.02 8.62
C THR A 86 0.39 8.22 9.83
N VAL A 87 1.38 9.09 9.70
CA VAL A 87 2.25 9.49 10.80
C VAL A 87 1.67 10.74 11.45
N ASN A 88 1.56 10.74 12.78
CA ASN A 88 0.91 11.81 13.52
C ASN A 88 1.90 12.69 14.30
N ASP A 89 3.06 12.15 14.64
CA ASP A 89 4.10 12.85 15.39
C ASP A 89 5.50 12.24 15.16
N ASP A 90 6.53 12.95 15.63
CA ASP A 90 7.93 12.53 15.50
C ASP A 90 8.19 11.19 16.22
N ALA A 91 7.47 10.91 17.30
CA ALA A 91 7.68 9.68 18.07
C ALA A 91 7.20 8.44 17.30
N GLU A 92 6.08 8.56 16.58
CA GLU A 92 5.59 7.55 15.66
C GLU A 92 6.58 7.33 14.49
N ASP A 93 7.12 8.40 13.92
CA ASP A 93 8.10 8.32 12.83
C ASP A 93 9.40 7.60 13.26
N VAL A 94 9.95 8.00 14.41
CA VAL A 94 11.12 7.36 15.01
C VAL A 94 10.82 5.88 15.28
N TRP A 95 9.68 5.57 15.89
CA TRP A 95 9.29 4.19 16.17
C TRP A 95 9.19 3.33 14.90
N LEU A 96 8.65 3.89 13.81
CA LEU A 96 8.59 3.20 12.51
C LEU A 96 9.98 2.91 11.97
N SER A 97 10.90 3.88 12.04
CA SER A 97 12.28 3.74 11.55
C SER A 97 13.10 2.72 12.34
N GLU A 98 12.88 2.63 13.66
CA GLU A 98 13.57 1.68 14.55
C GLU A 98 13.01 0.26 14.41
N THR A 99 11.68 0.15 14.30
CA THR A 99 10.97 -1.14 14.23
C THR A 99 11.16 -1.82 12.88
N PHE A 100 11.09 -1.05 11.80
CA PHE A 100 11.18 -1.55 10.44
C PHE A 100 12.49 -1.08 9.83
N THR A 101 13.57 -1.82 10.10
CA THR A 101 14.97 -1.50 9.71
C THR A 101 15.22 -1.64 8.20
N ALA A 102 14.31 -1.13 7.39
CA ALA A 102 14.32 -1.32 5.96
C ALA A 102 14.51 0.02 5.23
N PRO A 103 15.39 0.05 4.22
CA PRO A 103 15.64 1.26 3.48
C PRO A 103 14.38 1.62 2.68
N ASN A 104 13.91 2.85 2.84
CA ASN A 104 12.82 3.47 2.09
C ASN A 104 11.44 2.87 2.33
N LEU A 105 10.84 3.30 3.43
CA LEU A 105 9.47 2.98 3.82
C LEU A 105 8.47 3.95 3.16
N TYR A 106 7.51 3.45 2.39
CA TYR A 106 6.36 4.24 1.93
C TYR A 106 5.34 4.40 3.05
N ILE A 107 4.97 5.66 3.28
CA ILE A 107 3.87 6.10 4.16
C ILE A 107 2.70 6.62 3.31
N GLY A 108 1.57 6.92 3.94
CA GLY A 108 0.37 7.38 3.22
C GLY A 108 0.42 8.82 2.72
N LEU A 109 1.44 9.59 3.07
CA LEU A 109 1.58 10.99 2.65
C LEU A 109 1.91 11.06 1.16
N ASN A 110 1.12 11.84 0.41
CA ASN A 110 1.24 11.96 -1.04
C ASN A 110 0.70 13.32 -1.51
N ASP A 111 1.07 13.72 -2.72
CA ASP A 111 0.56 14.92 -3.39
C ASP A 111 0.10 14.62 -4.84
N TYR A 112 -0.30 13.35 -5.11
CA TYR A 112 -0.64 12.90 -6.46
C TYR A 112 -1.77 13.71 -7.10
N ALA A 113 -2.69 14.22 -6.29
CA ALA A 113 -3.86 14.94 -6.76
C ALA A 113 -3.51 16.37 -7.22
N ALA A 114 -2.52 16.99 -6.56
CA ALA A 114 -2.03 18.32 -6.87
C ALA A 114 -0.63 18.48 -6.25
N GLU A 115 0.38 18.65 -7.10
CA GLU A 115 1.78 18.87 -6.69
C GLU A 115 1.88 19.97 -5.63
N GLY A 116 2.58 19.69 -4.54
CA GLY A 116 2.72 20.61 -3.40
C GLY A 116 1.54 20.65 -2.43
N VAL A 117 0.45 19.92 -2.70
CA VAL A 117 -0.68 19.73 -1.78
C VAL A 117 -0.64 18.33 -1.19
N TRP A 118 0.02 18.22 -0.03
CA TRP A 118 0.23 16.96 0.65
C TRP A 118 -1.01 16.52 1.46
N VAL A 119 -1.49 15.32 1.17
CA VAL A 119 -2.65 14.67 1.78
C VAL A 119 -2.32 13.23 2.19
N TRP A 120 -3.01 12.71 3.20
CA TRP A 120 -2.89 11.31 3.61
C TRP A 120 -3.86 10.44 2.82
N SER A 121 -3.39 9.30 2.30
CA SER A 121 -4.22 8.35 1.52
C SER A 121 -5.37 7.73 2.34
N SER A 122 -5.19 7.65 3.66
CA SER A 122 -6.22 7.24 4.61
C SER A 122 -7.37 8.25 4.76
N GLY A 123 -7.19 9.50 4.29
CA GLY A 123 -8.08 10.62 4.57
C GLY A 123 -7.88 11.25 5.95
N ASP A 124 -6.87 10.83 6.71
CA ASP A 124 -6.57 11.41 8.02
C ASP A 124 -6.14 12.88 7.92
N ALA A 125 -6.52 13.67 8.93
CA ALA A 125 -6.25 15.12 8.99
C ALA A 125 -4.90 15.47 9.64
N SER A 126 -3.98 14.50 9.78
CA SER A 126 -2.68 14.73 10.44
C SER A 126 -1.92 15.88 9.77
N ALA A 127 -1.46 16.82 10.60
CA ALA A 127 -0.64 17.96 10.20
C ALA A 127 0.86 17.64 10.19
N TYR A 128 1.25 16.43 10.57
CA TYR A 128 2.64 15.99 10.59
C TYR A 128 3.25 15.96 9.18
N ARG A 129 4.48 16.47 9.03
CA ARG A 129 5.19 16.59 7.74
C ARG A 129 6.69 16.29 7.89
N GLY A 130 7.06 15.48 8.89
CA GLY A 130 8.45 15.07 9.11
C GLY A 130 9.03 14.29 7.95
#